data_AF-A0A073IDV2-F1
#
_entry.id   AF-A0A073IDV2-F1
#
_cell.length_a   1.000
_cell.length_b   1.000
_cell.length_c   1.000
_cell.angle_alpha   90.00
_cell.angle_beta   90.00
_cell.angle_gamma   90.00
#
_symmetry.space_group_name_H-M   'P 1'
#
loop_
_entity.id
_entity.type
_entity.pdbx_description
1 polymer ?
#
loop_
_entity_poly.entity_id
_entity_poly.type
_entity_poly.pdbx_seq_one_letter_code
_entity_poly.pdbx_strand_id
1 'polypeptide(L)'
;SFEPNELWCSIARKNFEAVSDQFILTAGTFEDNLSLVAPKATITLIDAIHTKSVVLAQFEHVKQVSQSGALVIFDDLGFSDDMWECWQEVCDSSDISSAWQIGKRVGIVELL
;
A
#
# COMPACT_ATOMS: atom_id res chain seq x y z
N SER A 1 -5.79 -2.53 -7.97
CA SER A 1 -6.20 -2.95 -6.62
C SER A 1 -6.12 -4.47 -6.54
N PHE A 2 -5.82 -5.01 -5.36
CA PHE A 2 -5.70 -6.44 -5.09
C PHE A 2 -6.69 -6.79 -3.98
N GLU A 3 -7.52 -7.80 -4.21
CA GLU A 3 -8.54 -8.22 -3.25
C GLU A 3 -8.58 -9.75 -3.20
N PRO A 4 -8.06 -10.38 -2.12
CA PRO A 4 -8.04 -11.83 -1.99
C PRO A 4 -9.40 -12.42 -1.59
N ASN A 5 -10.31 -11.64 -1.01
CA ASN A 5 -11.64 -12.13 -0.65
C ASN A 5 -12.54 -12.15 -1.91
N GLU A 6 -12.94 -13.35 -2.34
CA GLU A 6 -13.73 -13.52 -3.58
C GLU A 6 -15.06 -12.73 -3.56
N LEU A 7 -15.74 -12.72 -2.41
CA LEU A 7 -17.00 -11.98 -2.27
C LEU A 7 -16.76 -10.47 -2.41
N TRP A 8 -15.76 -9.92 -1.71
CA TRP A 8 -15.44 -8.50 -1.78
C TRP A 8 -14.90 -8.10 -3.15
N CYS A 9 -14.09 -8.96 -3.79
CA CYS A 9 -13.60 -8.73 -5.14
C CYS A 9 -14.77 -8.58 -6.13
N SER A 10 -15.79 -9.42 -6.01
CA SER A 10 -16.99 -9.33 -6.86
C SER A 10 -17.79 -8.03 -6.63
N ILE A 11 -17.86 -7.56 -5.39
CA ILE A 11 -18.55 -6.32 -5.01
C ILE A 11 -17.74 -5.11 -5.50
N ALA A 12 -16.43 -5.09 -5.24
CA ALA A 12 -15.51 -4.04 -5.68
C ALA A 12 -15.52 -3.88 -7.20
N ARG A 13 -15.54 -5.00 -7.95
CA ARG A 13 -15.63 -4.96 -9.41
C ARG A 13 -16.87 -4.20 -9.89
N LYS A 14 -18.05 -4.55 -9.38
CA LYS A 14 -19.31 -3.88 -9.74
C LYS A 14 -19.27 -2.38 -9.42
N ASN A 15 -18.68 -2.02 -8.28
CA ASN A 15 -18.56 -0.63 -7.87
C ASN A 15 -17.58 0.14 -8.76
N PHE A 16 -16.44 -0.45 -9.12
CA PHE A 16 -15.49 0.18 -10.03
C PHE A 16 -16.10 0.37 -11.42
N GLU A 17 -16.73 -0.65 -11.99
CA GLU A 17 -17.41 -0.59 -13.30
C GLU A 17 -18.53 0.46 -13.34
N ALA A 18 -19.21 0.71 -12.21
CA ALA A 18 -20.22 1.75 -12.11
C ALA A 18 -19.65 3.18 -12.13
N VAL A 19 -18.36 3.34 -11.82
CA VAL A 19 -17.69 4.65 -11.74
C VAL A 19 -16.86 4.93 -12.99
N SER A 20 -16.07 3.95 -13.46
CA SER A 20 -15.15 4.11 -14.58
C SER A 20 -14.68 2.75 -15.12
N ASP A 21 -14.20 2.70 -16.35
CA ASP A 21 -13.47 1.56 -16.91
C ASP A 21 -11.95 1.64 -16.67
N GLN A 22 -11.46 2.75 -16.12
CA GLN A 22 -10.04 2.98 -15.84
C GLN A 22 -9.59 2.34 -14.54
N PHE A 23 -9.70 1.01 -14.44
CA PHE A 23 -9.23 0.26 -13.29
C PHE A 23 -8.70 -1.12 -13.67
N ILE A 24 -7.80 -1.63 -12.83
CA ILE A 24 -7.42 -3.04 -12.82
C ILE A 24 -7.68 -3.55 -11.40
N LEU A 25 -8.58 -4.52 -11.30
CA LEU A 25 -8.87 -5.26 -10.07
C LEU A 25 -8.44 -6.70 -10.24
N THR A 26 -7.46 -7.09 -9.44
CA THR A 26 -6.87 -8.43 -9.40
C THR A 26 -7.48 -9.20 -8.24
N ALA A 27 -8.05 -10.38 -8.52
CA ALA A 27 -8.47 -11.31 -7.47
C ALA A 27 -7.24 -12.03 -6.93
N GLY A 28 -6.98 -11.91 -5.63
CA GLY A 28 -5.76 -12.42 -4.99
C GLY A 28 -5.00 -11.35 -4.21
N THR A 29 -3.96 -11.80 -3.52
CA THR A 29 -3.07 -10.95 -2.72
C THR A 29 -2.17 -10.11 -3.61
N PHE A 30 -1.60 -9.04 -3.07
CA PHE A 30 -0.61 -8.23 -3.77
C PHE A 30 0.70 -9.01 -3.97
N GLU A 31 1.11 -9.73 -2.94
CA GLU A 31 2.36 -10.49 -2.83
C GLU A 31 2.45 -11.59 -3.89
N ASP A 32 1.35 -12.28 -4.17
CA ASP A 32 1.31 -13.32 -5.20
C ASP A 32 1.25 -12.75 -6.63
N ASN A 33 0.99 -11.45 -6.78
CA ASN A 33 0.66 -10.80 -8.05
C ASN A 33 1.54 -9.59 -8.38
N LEU A 34 2.72 -9.45 -7.76
CA LEU A 34 3.64 -8.31 -7.95
C LEU A 34 3.97 -8.04 -9.42
N SER A 35 4.12 -9.10 -10.22
CA SER A 35 4.47 -9.01 -11.65
C SER A 35 3.40 -8.30 -12.49
N LEU A 36 2.17 -8.16 -11.98
CA LEU A 36 1.09 -7.45 -12.66
C LEU A 36 1.17 -5.93 -12.48
N VAL A 37 2.03 -5.43 -11.59
CA VAL A 37 2.25 -3.98 -11.42
C VAL A 37 3.20 -3.48 -12.51
N ALA A 38 2.62 -3.23 -13.68
CA ALA A 38 3.29 -2.65 -14.84
C ALA A 38 2.39 -1.59 -15.51
N PRO A 39 2.90 -0.36 -15.76
CA PRO A 39 4.23 0.15 -15.42
C PRO A 39 4.44 0.25 -13.90
N LYS A 40 5.70 0.51 -13.48
CA LYS A 40 6.03 0.72 -12.06
C LYS A 40 5.13 1.79 -11.44
N ALA A 41 4.70 1.54 -10.21
CA ALA A 41 3.80 2.45 -9.50
C ALA A 41 4.50 3.76 -9.15
N THR A 42 3.77 4.87 -9.29
CA THR A 42 4.22 6.22 -8.89
C THR A 42 3.59 6.65 -7.57
N ILE A 43 2.43 6.08 -7.22
CA ILE A 43 1.73 6.26 -5.96
C ILE A 43 1.16 4.89 -5.56
N THR A 44 1.38 4.48 -4.32
CA THR A 44 0.88 3.22 -3.76
C THR A 44 0.21 3.49 -2.42
N LEU A 45 -0.93 2.85 -2.16
CA LEU A 45 -1.59 2.84 -0.85
C LEU A 45 -1.44 1.44 -0.23
N ILE A 46 -0.91 1.40 0.98
CA ILE A 46 -0.88 0.23 1.86
C ILE A 46 -1.99 0.40 2.89
N ASP A 47 -3.06 -0.36 2.69
CA ASP A 47 -4.22 -0.47 3.57
C ASP A 47 -4.44 -1.96 3.86
N ALA A 48 -3.51 -2.51 4.64
CA ALA A 48 -3.31 -3.95 4.84
C ALA A 48 -4.03 -4.45 6.10
N ILE A 49 -3.72 -5.70 6.49
CA ILE A 49 -3.90 -6.09 7.89
C ILE A 49 -2.95 -5.21 8.72
N HIS A 50 -3.51 -4.37 9.59
CA HIS A 50 -2.78 -3.38 10.40
C HIS A 50 -1.93 -4.00 11.54
N THR A 51 -0.98 -4.83 11.14
CA THR A 51 0.12 -5.31 11.98
C THR A 51 1.44 -4.92 11.33
N LYS A 52 2.42 -4.58 12.18
CA LYS A 52 3.75 -4.15 11.77
C LYS A 52 4.40 -5.11 10.79
N SER A 53 4.35 -6.41 11.10
CA SER A 53 5.00 -7.44 10.28
C SER A 53 4.43 -7.53 8.87
N VAL A 54 3.12 -7.38 8.70
CA VAL A 54 2.46 -7.44 7.38
C VAL A 54 2.74 -6.17 6.60
N VAL A 55 2.61 -4.99 7.24
CA VAL A 55 2.82 -3.71 6.59
C VAL A 55 4.27 -3.53 6.13
N LEU A 56 5.26 -3.91 6.96
CA LEU A 56 6.66 -3.86 6.57
C LEU A 56 6.98 -4.84 5.44
N ALA A 57 6.45 -6.06 5.49
CA ALA A 57 6.63 -7.03 4.39
C ALA A 57 6.02 -6.50 3.07
N GLN A 58 4.84 -5.89 3.12
CA GLN A 58 4.25 -5.24 1.96
C GLN A 58 5.06 -4.06 1.48
N PHE A 59 5.61 -3.25 2.38
CA PHE A 59 6.46 -2.12 2.01
C PHE A 59 7.70 -2.59 1.23
N GLU A 60 8.34 -3.69 1.64
CA GLU A 60 9.45 -4.30 0.87
C GLU A 60 9.04 -4.72 -0.54
N HIS A 61 7.85 -5.28 -0.71
CA HIS A 61 7.32 -5.64 -2.02
C HIS A 61 6.98 -4.40 -2.87
N VAL A 62 6.40 -3.35 -2.25
CA VAL A 62 6.08 -2.09 -2.91
C VAL A 62 7.33 -1.42 -3.46
N LYS A 63 8.44 -1.42 -2.73
CA LYS A 63 9.73 -0.87 -3.21
C LYS A 63 10.21 -1.53 -4.52
N GLN A 64 9.95 -2.83 -4.71
CA GLN A 64 10.37 -3.57 -5.91
C GLN A 64 9.59 -3.14 -7.17
N VAL A 65 8.31 -2.84 -7.00
CA VAL A 65 7.38 -2.51 -8.10
C VAL A 65 7.10 -1.01 -8.24
N SER A 66 7.77 -0.18 -7.44
CA SER A 66 7.69 1.28 -7.51
C SER A 66 8.93 1.87 -8.21
N GLN A 67 8.78 3.09 -8.71
CA GLN A 67 9.90 3.88 -9.24
C GLN A 67 10.55 4.74 -8.14
N SER A 68 11.77 5.22 -8.38
CA SER A 68 12.38 6.28 -7.56
C SER A 68 11.50 7.54 -7.59
N GLY A 69 11.37 8.21 -6.44
CA GLY A 69 10.45 9.33 -6.24
C GLY A 69 8.97 8.94 -6.15
N ALA A 70 8.63 7.65 -6.13
CA ALA A 70 7.25 7.22 -5.92
C ALA A 70 6.80 7.51 -4.49
N LEU A 71 5.51 7.79 -4.33
CA LEU A 71 4.89 7.99 -3.03
C LEU A 71 4.28 6.68 -2.51
N VAL A 72 4.56 6.32 -1.27
CA VAL A 72 3.88 5.22 -0.57
C VAL A 72 3.10 5.80 0.60
N ILE A 73 1.81 5.51 0.62
CA ILE A 73 0.84 5.99 1.60
C ILE A 73 0.48 4.82 2.51
N PHE A 74 0.47 5.06 3.82
CA PHE A 74 0.12 4.09 4.85
C PHE A 74 -1.14 4.59 5.57
N ASP A 75 -2.20 3.79 5.58
CA ASP A 75 -3.41 4.14 6.36
C ASP A 75 -3.35 3.61 7.80
N ASP A 76 -4.14 4.27 8.66
CA ASP A 76 -4.41 3.90 10.05
C ASP A 76 -3.16 3.64 10.92
N LEU A 77 -2.18 4.56 10.85
CA LEU A 77 -0.99 4.56 11.70
C LEU A 77 -1.29 4.47 13.21
N GLY A 78 -2.41 5.05 13.63
CA GLY A 78 -2.86 5.08 15.02
C GLY A 78 -3.74 3.91 15.44
N PHE A 79 -3.86 2.86 14.61
CA PHE A 79 -4.70 1.69 14.89
C PHE A 79 -4.27 0.95 16.16
N SER A 80 -2.97 0.85 16.41
CA SER A 80 -2.38 0.16 17.56
C SER A 80 -0.98 0.69 17.85
N ASP A 81 -0.43 0.36 19.02
CA ASP A 81 0.98 0.66 19.33
C ASP A 81 1.93 -0.05 18.35
N ASP A 82 1.58 -1.25 17.89
CA ASP A 82 2.34 -2.01 16.89
C ASP A 82 2.39 -1.29 15.53
N MET A 83 1.27 -0.71 15.08
CA MET A 83 1.25 0.13 13.86
C MET A 83 2.01 1.45 14.04
N TRP A 84 1.96 2.02 15.24
CA TRP A 84 2.75 3.21 15.53
C TRP A 84 4.26 2.91 15.48
N GLU A 85 4.69 1.77 16.04
CA GLU A 85 6.07 1.29 15.93
C GLU A 85 6.44 0.96 14.47
N CYS A 86 5.53 0.38 13.69
CA CYS A 86 5.70 0.18 12.26
C CYS A 86 6.01 1.50 11.54
N TRP A 87 5.26 2.56 11.86
CA TRP A 87 5.46 3.86 11.25
C TRP A 87 6.81 4.47 11.60
N GLN A 88 7.26 4.35 12.86
CA GLN A 88 8.59 4.82 13.25
C GLN A 88 9.69 4.10 12.44
N GLU A 89 9.56 2.78 12.27
CA GLU A 89 10.53 2.00 11.49
C GLU A 89 10.53 2.35 10.00
N VAL A 90 9.36 2.63 9.42
CA VAL A 90 9.26 3.16 8.05
C VAL A 90 9.96 4.52 7.94
N CYS A 91 9.78 5.42 8.90
CA CYS A 91 10.44 6.73 8.93
C CYS A 91 11.96 6.65 9.01
N ASP A 92 12.49 5.62 9.67
CA ASP A 92 13.92 5.39 9.85
C ASP A 92 14.57 4.63 8.67
N SER A 93 13.78 4.26 7.65
CA SER A 93 14.28 3.52 6.49
C SER A 93 15.30 4.33 5.68
N SER A 94 16.42 3.70 5.32
CA SER A 94 17.42 4.30 4.42
C SER A 94 16.96 4.40 2.96
N ASP A 95 15.82 3.80 2.61
CA ASP A 95 15.31 3.68 1.25
C ASP A 95 14.29 4.79 0.90
N ILE A 96 14.08 5.74 1.81
CA ILE A 96 13.17 6.87 1.64
C ILE A 96 13.93 8.20 1.63
N SER A 97 13.44 9.14 0.82
CA SER A 97 13.95 10.52 0.75
C SER A 97 13.34 11.39 1.85
N SER A 98 12.05 11.17 2.14
CA SER A 98 11.30 11.95 3.11
C SER A 98 10.06 11.22 3.59
N ALA A 99 9.62 11.58 4.80
CA ALA A 99 8.40 11.11 5.41
C ALA A 99 7.53 12.30 5.84
N TRP A 100 6.22 12.17 5.65
CA TRP A 100 5.20 13.10 6.12
C TRP A 100 4.11 12.34 6.87
N GLN A 101 3.52 13.00 7.86
CA GLN A 101 2.44 12.45 8.65
C GLN A 101 1.29 13.44 8.72
N ILE A 102 0.07 12.95 8.46
CA ILE A 102 -1.16 13.75 8.55
C ILE A 102 -1.95 13.27 9.77
N GLY A 103 -1.94 14.10 10.81
CA GLY A 103 -2.57 13.76 12.09
C GLY A 103 -1.95 12.51 12.71
N LYS A 104 -2.78 11.57 13.15
CA LYS A 104 -2.34 10.26 13.65
C LYS A 104 -2.76 9.10 12.73
N ARG A 105 -3.25 9.42 11.53
CA ARG A 105 -3.91 8.42 10.67
C ARG A 105 -3.05 8.04 9.47
N VAL A 106 -2.54 9.01 8.73
CA VAL A 106 -1.92 8.76 7.42
C VAL A 106 -0.44 9.07 7.46
N GLY A 107 0.38 8.11 7.03
CA GLY A 107 1.80 8.28 6.75
C GLY A 107 2.03 8.33 5.25
N ILE A 108 2.98 9.14 4.79
CA ILE A 108 3.38 9.23 3.40
C ILE A 108 4.91 9.23 3.36
N VAL A 109 5.52 8.40 2.52
CA VAL A 109 6.96 8.46 2.23
C VAL A 109 7.21 8.61 0.74
N GLU A 110 8.31 9.28 0.40
CA GLU A 110 8.86 9.30 -0.96
C GLU A 110 10.05 8.34 -1.03
N LEU A 111 10.05 7.42 -2.00
CA LEU A 111 11.13 6.45 -2.19
C LEU A 111 12.36 7.08 -2.87
N LEU A 112 13.56 6.59 -2.53
CA LEU A 112 14.82 6.94 -3.24
C LEU A 112 14.96 6.25 -4.60
#